data_AF-A0A7L5G4P2-F1
#
_entry.id   AF-A0A7L5G4P2-F1
#
_cell.length_a   1.000
_cell.length_b   1.000
_cell.length_c   1.000
_cell.angle_alpha   90.00
_cell.angle_beta   90.00
_cell.angle_gamma   90.00
#
_symmetry.space_group_name_H-M   'P 1'
#
loop_
_entity.id
_entity.type
_entity.pdbx_description
1 polymer ?
#
loop_
_entity_poly.entity_id
_entity_poly.type
_entity_poly.pdbx_seq_one_letter_code
_entity_poly.pdbx_strand_id
1 'polypeptide(L)'
;MNKIPTLFAALLLTCFSCSKRSHFEIIKTPNSISQRSAQIDSKNWHLQDIELDTVPGISLQRAYDSLLVNKKSKEVIVAVIDSEIDINHVGLKNHIWNNSKEVSDNPIDNDKNGYINGVNGWNFIGNIKKIAQKKYDDDISYFQAIKDNHIRVYDSYFNAKKRVQKLLEKGRLHC
;
A
#
# COMPACT_ATOMS: atom_id res chain seq x y z
N MET A 1 55.66 41.23 -27.96
CA MET A 1 54.65 40.46 -28.72
C MET A 1 54.90 38.98 -28.43
N ASN A 2 54.26 38.43 -27.39
CA ASN A 2 54.52 37.07 -26.92
C ASN A 2 53.30 36.20 -27.20
N LYS A 3 53.56 35.11 -27.93
CA LYS A 3 52.57 34.16 -28.45
C LYS A 3 51.95 33.36 -27.30
N ILE A 4 50.63 33.38 -27.22
CA ILE A 4 49.83 32.56 -26.30
C ILE A 4 49.92 31.09 -26.77
N PRO A 5 50.23 30.11 -25.91
CA PRO A 5 50.38 28.72 -26.33
C PRO A 5 48.98 28.09 -26.52
N THR A 6 48.71 27.69 -27.76
CA THR A 6 47.49 27.00 -28.24
C THR A 6 47.33 25.57 -27.72
N LEU A 7 47.97 25.20 -26.59
CA LEU A 7 47.98 23.84 -26.07
C LEU A 7 46.82 23.54 -25.10
N PHE A 8 46.13 24.57 -24.59
CA PHE A 8 45.04 24.40 -23.60
C PHE A 8 43.65 24.19 -24.22
N ALA A 9 43.49 24.38 -25.54
CA ALA A 9 42.18 24.28 -26.19
C ALA A 9 41.76 22.83 -26.56
N ALA A 10 42.68 21.86 -26.49
CA ALA A 10 42.40 20.49 -26.94
C ALA A 10 41.89 19.54 -25.83
N LEU A 11 41.88 19.96 -24.56
CA LEU A 11 41.47 19.11 -23.43
C LEU A 11 39.97 19.20 -23.07
N LEU A 12 39.20 20.03 -23.79
CA LEU A 12 37.77 20.25 -23.51
C LEU A 12 36.81 19.39 -24.36
N LEU A 13 37.33 18.44 -25.15
CA LEU A 13 36.55 17.70 -26.15
C LEU A 13 36.36 16.20 -25.88
N THR A 14 36.44 15.73 -24.63
CA THR A 14 36.29 14.28 -24.32
C THR A 14 35.30 13.94 -23.21
N CYS A 15 34.38 14.84 -22.83
CA CYS A 15 33.38 14.56 -21.79
C CYS A 15 31.95 14.41 -22.30
N PHE A 16 31.73 13.95 -23.53
CA PHE A 16 30.42 13.43 -23.93
C PHE A 16 30.31 11.95 -23.53
N SER A 17 30.21 11.71 -22.21
CA SER A 17 29.73 10.44 -21.70
C SER A 17 28.25 10.34 -22.04
N CYS A 18 27.95 9.63 -23.14
CA CYS A 18 26.59 9.35 -23.57
C CYS A 18 25.98 8.34 -22.59
N SER A 19 25.34 8.82 -21.53
CA SER A 19 24.46 7.98 -20.70
C SER A 19 23.34 7.47 -21.60
N LYS A 20 23.35 6.18 -21.92
CA LYS A 20 22.25 5.53 -22.66
C LYS A 20 20.97 5.74 -21.84
N ARG A 21 20.12 6.69 -22.24
CA ARG A 21 18.74 6.73 -21.77
C ARG A 21 18.11 5.42 -22.20
N SER A 22 17.69 4.60 -21.24
CA SER A 22 16.78 3.50 -21.52
C SER A 22 15.48 4.14 -22.00
N HIS A 23 15.27 4.16 -23.31
CA HIS A 23 13.96 4.44 -23.87
C HIS A 23 13.04 3.33 -23.36
N PHE A 24 12.04 3.71 -22.57
CA PHE A 24 10.94 2.81 -22.27
C PHE A 24 10.12 2.72 -23.55
N GLU A 25 10.22 1.60 -24.26
CA GLU A 25 9.30 1.37 -25.38
C GLU A 25 7.91 1.17 -24.80
N ILE A 26 6.93 1.91 -25.34
CA ILE A 26 5.52 1.66 -25.04
C ILE A 26 5.22 0.26 -25.52
N ILE A 27 4.65 -0.57 -24.64
CA ILE A 27 4.22 -1.94 -24.93
C ILE A 27 3.37 -1.91 -26.21
N LYS A 28 3.91 -2.50 -27.28
CA LYS A 28 3.17 -2.69 -28.54
C LYS A 28 2.32 -3.94 -28.36
N THR A 29 1.01 -3.79 -28.45
CA THR A 29 0.09 -4.92 -28.39
C THR A 29 0.41 -5.92 -29.51
N PRO A 30 0.60 -7.21 -29.20
CA PRO A 30 0.85 -8.22 -30.23
C PRO A 30 -0.38 -8.43 -31.10
N ASN A 31 -0.19 -8.45 -32.43
CA ASN A 31 -1.26 -8.58 -33.44
C ASN A 31 -1.90 -9.98 -33.51
N SER A 32 -1.43 -10.95 -32.71
CA SER A 32 -1.98 -12.30 -32.66
C SER A 32 -1.86 -12.86 -31.26
N ILE A 33 -2.91 -12.67 -30.47
CA ILE A 33 -3.11 -13.36 -29.20
C ILE A 33 -3.39 -14.83 -29.55
N SER A 34 -2.40 -15.70 -29.32
CA SER A 34 -2.67 -17.13 -29.25
C SER A 34 -3.70 -17.33 -28.14
N GLN A 35 -4.92 -17.73 -28.52
CA GLN A 35 -6.01 -18.00 -27.58
C GLN A 35 -5.68 -19.24 -26.76
N ARG A 36 -4.75 -19.13 -25.82
CA ARG A 36 -4.82 -19.96 -24.63
C ARG A 36 -5.97 -19.38 -23.84
N SER A 37 -7.13 -20.03 -23.89
CA SER A 37 -8.27 -19.68 -23.04
C SER A 37 -7.85 -19.92 -21.59
N ALA A 38 -7.10 -18.99 -21.01
CA ALA A 38 -6.87 -18.95 -19.59
C ALA A 38 -8.25 -18.66 -19.00
N GLN A 39 -8.87 -19.69 -18.44
CA GLN A 39 -9.97 -19.55 -17.51
C GLN A 39 -9.51 -18.50 -16.50
N ILE A 40 -9.99 -17.25 -16.62
CA ILE A 40 -9.45 -16.13 -15.84
C ILE A 40 -9.65 -16.50 -14.38
N ASP A 41 -8.57 -16.80 -13.68
CA ASP A 41 -8.60 -17.03 -12.25
C ASP A 41 -8.92 -15.67 -11.61
N SER A 42 -10.21 -15.47 -11.33
CA SER A 42 -10.74 -14.28 -10.66
C SER A 42 -10.00 -13.98 -9.36
N LYS A 43 -9.36 -14.98 -8.75
CA LYS A 43 -8.63 -14.80 -7.50
C LYS A 43 -7.32 -14.02 -7.69
N ASN A 44 -6.63 -14.17 -8.82
CA ASN A 44 -5.26 -13.68 -9.01
C ASN A 44 -5.04 -12.87 -10.29
N TRP A 45 -6.11 -12.45 -10.97
CA TRP A 45 -6.03 -11.66 -12.21
C TRP A 45 -5.14 -10.41 -12.07
N HIS A 46 -5.18 -9.76 -10.90
CA HIS A 46 -4.45 -8.52 -10.63
C HIS A 46 -2.93 -8.71 -10.62
N LEU A 47 -2.44 -9.95 -10.48
CA LEU A 47 -1.00 -10.27 -10.47
C LEU A 47 -0.44 -10.62 -11.85
N GLN A 48 -1.30 -10.83 -12.84
CA GLN A 48 -0.96 -11.34 -14.17
C GLN A 48 -0.28 -10.29 -15.06
N ASP A 49 0.23 -10.72 -16.21
CA ASP A 49 0.87 -9.89 -17.22
C ASP A 49 0.10 -9.88 -18.55
N ILE A 50 0.00 -8.71 -19.18
CA ILE A 50 -0.76 -8.53 -20.42
C ILE A 50 -0.14 -9.24 -21.64
N GLU A 51 1.18 -9.39 -21.68
CA GLU A 51 1.90 -10.02 -22.80
C GLU A 51 1.98 -11.54 -22.62
N LEU A 52 2.17 -12.01 -21.38
CA LEU A 52 2.35 -13.44 -21.09
C LEU A 52 1.02 -14.17 -20.88
N ASP A 53 0.08 -13.54 -20.18
CA ASP A 53 -1.16 -14.17 -19.72
C ASP A 53 -2.40 -13.59 -20.43
N THR A 54 -2.24 -12.52 -21.23
CA THR A 54 -3.35 -11.75 -21.86
C THR A 54 -4.30 -11.09 -20.85
N VAL A 55 -3.90 -11.00 -19.58
CA VAL A 55 -4.69 -10.38 -18.51
C VAL A 55 -3.97 -9.12 -18.02
N PRO A 56 -4.62 -7.94 -18.05
CA PRO A 56 -3.99 -6.69 -17.64
C PRO A 56 -3.89 -6.58 -16.10
N GLY A 57 -2.91 -7.26 -15.51
CA GLY A 57 -2.53 -7.12 -14.10
C GLY A 57 -1.27 -6.27 -13.89
N ILE A 58 -0.68 -6.33 -12.69
CA ILE A 58 0.53 -5.58 -12.32
C ILE A 58 1.84 -6.26 -12.74
N SER A 59 1.77 -7.39 -13.46
CA SER A 59 2.94 -8.17 -13.90
C SER A 59 3.87 -8.60 -12.75
N LEU A 60 3.29 -9.04 -11.62
CA LEU A 60 4.04 -9.27 -10.38
C LEU A 60 5.14 -10.32 -10.57
N GLN A 61 4.80 -11.46 -11.18
CA GLN A 61 5.74 -12.56 -11.36
C GLN A 61 6.90 -12.16 -12.31
N ARG A 62 6.58 -11.49 -13.41
CA ARG A 62 7.58 -10.95 -14.35
C ARG A 62 8.53 -9.97 -13.67
N ALA A 63 8.03 -9.14 -12.75
CA ALA A 63 8.87 -8.21 -12.00
C ALA A 63 9.95 -8.97 -11.20
N TYR A 64 9.57 -10.02 -10.46
CA TYR A 64 10.51 -10.83 -9.70
C TYR A 64 11.47 -11.64 -10.59
N ASP A 65 10.95 -12.30 -11.63
CA ASP A 65 11.74 -13.23 -12.45
C ASP A 65 12.68 -12.54 -13.44
N SER A 66 12.41 -11.28 -13.80
CA SER A 66 13.17 -10.60 -14.86
C SER A 66 13.59 -9.17 -14.53
N LEU A 67 12.68 -8.34 -14.01
CA LEU A 67 12.96 -6.90 -13.85
C LEU A 67 13.84 -6.59 -12.63
N LEU A 68 13.77 -7.43 -11.58
CA LEU A 68 14.41 -7.20 -10.29
C LEU A 68 15.65 -8.06 -10.02
N VAL A 69 15.94 -9.08 -10.84
CA VAL A 69 16.99 -10.11 -10.59
C VAL A 69 18.36 -9.54 -10.23
N ASN A 70 18.74 -8.39 -10.80
CA ASN A 70 20.04 -7.75 -10.56
C ASN A 70 19.92 -6.37 -9.89
N LYS A 71 18.78 -6.10 -9.23
CA LYS A 71 18.55 -4.86 -8.52
C LYS A 71 18.88 -5.04 -7.04
N LYS A 72 19.62 -4.09 -6.48
CA LYS A 72 19.82 -4.02 -5.03
C LYS A 72 18.59 -3.39 -4.39
N SER A 73 17.97 -4.10 -3.46
CA SER A 73 16.87 -3.56 -2.65
C SER A 73 17.37 -2.51 -1.66
N LYS A 74 16.47 -1.63 -1.27
CA LYS A 74 16.65 -0.72 -0.14
C LYS A 74 15.45 -0.90 0.78
N GLU A 75 15.69 -0.88 2.08
CA GLU A 75 14.61 -0.84 3.05
C GLU A 75 13.91 0.52 2.95
N VAL A 76 12.57 0.48 2.90
CA VAL A 76 11.72 1.66 2.84
C VAL A 76 10.66 1.49 3.91
N ILE A 77 10.53 2.50 4.78
CA ILE A 77 9.44 2.55 5.76
C ILE A 77 8.24 3.21 5.07
N VAL A 78 7.11 2.49 5.05
CA VAL A 78 5.85 2.96 4.46
C VAL A 78 4.84 3.17 5.57
N ALA A 79 4.32 4.39 5.71
CA ALA A 79 3.24 4.68 6.63
C ALA A 79 1.89 4.29 6.00
N VAL A 80 1.15 3.42 6.68
CA VAL A 80 -0.22 3.03 6.29
C VAL A 80 -1.19 3.69 7.26
N ILE A 81 -2.14 4.43 6.73
CA ILE A 81 -3.21 5.09 7.51
C ILE A 81 -4.50 4.37 7.18
N ASP A 82 -4.85 3.41 8.02
CA ASP A 82 -6.04 2.57 7.89
C ASP A 82 -6.59 2.26 9.30
N SER A 83 -7.51 1.32 9.37
CA SER A 83 -7.86 0.57 10.56
C SER A 83 -6.70 -0.28 11.10
N GLU A 84 -6.93 -0.91 12.26
CA GLU A 84 -5.93 -1.72 12.95
C GLU A 84 -5.31 -2.81 12.07
N ILE A 85 -4.07 -3.16 12.39
CA ILE A 85 -3.31 -4.24 11.75
C ILE A 85 -2.94 -5.30 12.80
N ASP A 86 -3.13 -6.58 12.45
CA ASP A 86 -2.60 -7.67 13.26
C ASP A 86 -1.08 -7.74 13.10
N ILE A 87 -0.36 -7.16 14.06
CA ILE A 87 1.10 -7.14 14.09
C ILE A 87 1.73 -8.54 14.25
N ASN A 88 0.95 -9.53 14.70
CA ASN A 88 1.40 -10.91 14.88
C ASN A 88 1.10 -11.79 13.65
N HIS A 89 0.46 -11.23 12.61
CA HIS A 89 0.09 -11.97 11.42
C HIS A 89 1.33 -12.61 10.76
N VAL A 90 1.24 -13.92 10.45
CA VAL A 90 2.38 -14.73 9.98
C VAL A 90 3.09 -14.15 8.76
N GLY A 91 2.35 -13.52 7.85
CA GLY A 91 2.88 -12.91 6.62
C GLY A 91 3.37 -11.46 6.78
N LEU A 92 3.09 -10.81 7.91
CA LEU A 92 3.38 -9.39 8.10
C LEU A 92 4.37 -9.11 9.22
N LYS A 93 4.44 -9.97 10.24
CA LYS A 93 5.26 -9.76 11.45
C LYS A 93 6.73 -9.39 11.19
N ASN A 94 7.30 -9.87 10.09
CA ASN A 94 8.69 -9.58 9.71
C ASN A 94 8.86 -8.26 8.93
N HIS A 95 7.76 -7.57 8.64
CA HIS A 95 7.68 -6.32 7.87
C HIS A 95 7.00 -5.21 8.67
N ILE A 96 6.60 -5.45 9.91
CA ILE A 96 6.08 -4.42 10.81
C ILE A 96 7.24 -3.55 11.28
N TRP A 97 7.08 -2.24 11.14
CA TRP A 97 8.05 -1.27 11.60
C TRP A 97 8.17 -1.31 13.13
N ASN A 98 9.39 -1.16 13.64
CA ASN A 98 9.68 -1.09 15.08
C ASN A 98 10.36 0.23 15.43
N ASN A 99 9.73 1.03 16.29
CA ASN A 99 10.30 2.25 16.82
C ASN A 99 11.36 1.93 17.89
N SER A 100 12.62 1.89 17.47
CA SER A 100 13.76 1.66 18.36
C SER A 100 13.92 2.67 19.52
N LYS A 101 13.19 3.80 19.48
CA LYS A 101 13.22 4.81 20.53
C LYS A 101 12.15 4.60 21.60
N GLU A 102 11.19 3.70 21.37
CA GLU A 102 10.12 3.36 22.29
C GLU A 102 10.45 2.09 23.08
N VAL A 103 9.97 2.02 24.32
CA VAL A 103 10.09 0.84 25.18
C VAL A 103 8.68 0.35 25.47
N SER A 104 8.41 -0.91 25.13
CA SER A 104 7.10 -1.52 25.35
C SER A 104 6.75 -1.61 26.84
N ASP A 105 5.45 -1.68 27.12
CA ASP A 105 4.87 -1.94 28.44
C ASP A 105 5.28 -0.95 29.55
N ASN A 106 5.47 0.33 29.21
CA ASN A 106 5.68 1.38 30.19
C ASN A 106 4.71 2.57 29.97
N PRO A 107 4.47 3.44 30.96
CA PRO A 107 3.57 4.59 30.79
C PRO A 107 4.29 5.86 30.27
N ILE A 108 5.47 5.72 29.68
CA ILE A 108 6.36 6.83 29.30
C ILE A 108 6.35 6.96 27.77
N ASP A 109 6.29 8.21 27.29
CA ASP A 109 6.61 8.56 25.92
C ASP A 109 8.13 8.75 25.84
N ASN A 110 8.83 7.71 25.39
CA ASN A 110 10.28 7.61 25.45
C ASN A 110 10.96 8.49 24.39
N ASP A 111 10.35 8.61 23.22
CA ASP A 111 10.87 9.39 22.09
C ASP A 111 10.34 10.84 22.05
N LYS A 112 9.38 11.16 22.94
CA LYS A 112 8.78 12.49 23.14
C LYS A 112 8.00 12.99 21.92
N ASN A 113 7.40 12.08 21.15
CA ASN A 113 6.60 12.41 19.97
C ASN A 113 5.12 12.73 20.31
N GLY A 114 4.70 12.58 21.56
CA GLY A 114 3.34 12.80 22.04
C GLY A 114 2.49 11.54 22.18
N TYR A 115 3.04 10.35 21.93
CA TYR A 115 2.32 9.07 21.97
C TYR A 115 3.09 8.01 22.78
N ILE A 116 2.48 7.58 23.89
CA ILE A 116 3.03 6.54 24.77
C ILE A 116 2.97 5.17 24.07
N ASN A 117 4.02 4.35 24.20
CA ASN A 117 4.11 2.98 23.68
C ASN A 117 3.91 2.86 22.16
N GLY A 118 4.37 3.83 21.38
CA GLY A 118 4.29 3.82 19.92
C GLY A 118 5.27 2.87 19.22
N VAL A 119 5.38 1.62 19.70
CA VAL A 119 6.42 0.65 19.26
C VAL A 119 6.23 0.24 17.80
N ASN A 120 4.99 0.02 17.36
CA ASN A 120 4.69 -0.45 15.99
C ASN A 120 3.79 0.50 15.19
N GLY A 121 3.57 1.71 15.70
CA GLY A 121 2.65 2.69 15.14
C GLY A 121 1.80 3.33 16.21
N TRP A 122 0.69 3.94 15.79
CA TRP A 122 -0.20 4.72 16.67
C TRP A 122 -1.66 4.42 16.40
N ASN A 123 -2.47 4.39 17.46
CA ASN A 123 -3.92 4.41 17.37
C ASN A 123 -4.41 5.83 17.66
N PHE A 124 -4.96 6.52 16.65
CA PHE A 124 -5.46 7.89 16.78
C PHE A 124 -6.92 7.97 17.25
N ILE A 125 -7.64 6.85 17.25
CA ILE A 125 -9.04 6.80 17.66
C ILE A 125 -9.15 6.67 19.19
N GLY A 126 -8.25 5.90 19.82
CA GLY A 126 -8.17 5.74 21.28
C GLY A 126 -7.46 6.86 22.04
N ASN A 127 -6.81 7.81 21.33
CA ASN A 127 -5.94 8.82 21.93
C ASN A 127 -6.63 10.18 22.23
N ILE A 128 -7.93 10.15 22.53
CA ILE A 128 -8.63 11.34 23.03
C ILE A 128 -8.16 11.58 24.48
N LYS A 129 -7.13 12.42 24.61
CA LYS A 129 -6.44 12.87 25.83
C LYS A 129 -7.22 12.74 27.16
N LYS A 130 -6.49 12.24 28.18
CA LYS A 130 -6.72 12.41 29.63
C LYS A 130 -7.95 11.69 30.20
N ILE A 131 -7.93 10.36 30.18
CA ILE A 131 -8.40 9.63 31.36
C ILE A 131 -7.22 8.80 31.84
N ALA A 132 -6.55 9.37 32.84
CA ALA A 132 -5.55 8.66 33.60
C ALA A 132 -6.13 7.32 34.09
N GLN A 133 -5.29 6.29 34.06
CA GLN A 133 -5.37 5.25 35.07
C GLN A 133 -6.67 4.43 35.08
N LYS A 134 -7.12 3.88 33.94
CA LYS A 134 -7.98 2.70 34.02
C LYS A 134 -7.67 1.72 32.90
N LYS A 135 -6.88 0.73 33.30
CA LYS A 135 -6.76 -0.64 32.79
C LYS A 135 -6.81 -0.85 31.27
N TYR A 136 -5.73 -1.47 30.82
CA TYR A 136 -5.47 -2.42 29.72
C TYR A 136 -6.63 -3.26 29.10
N ASP A 137 -7.92 -2.96 29.32
CA ASP A 137 -9.09 -3.71 28.83
C ASP A 137 -10.05 -2.90 27.93
N ASP A 138 -9.83 -1.59 27.73
CA ASP A 138 -10.81 -0.72 27.05
C ASP A 138 -10.78 -0.81 25.51
N ASP A 139 -9.73 -1.35 24.90
CA ASP A 139 -9.66 -1.50 23.43
C ASP A 139 -10.76 -2.46 22.93
N ILE A 140 -10.92 -3.63 23.57
CA ILE A 140 -11.95 -4.62 23.17
C ILE A 140 -13.37 -4.04 23.31
N SER A 141 -13.61 -3.26 24.37
CA SER A 141 -14.92 -2.66 24.65
C SER A 141 -15.27 -1.56 23.66
N TYR A 142 -14.28 -0.76 23.25
CA TYR A 142 -14.45 0.29 22.25
C TYR A 142 -14.61 -0.28 20.83
N PHE A 143 -13.87 -1.33 20.47
CA PHE A 143 -14.05 -2.04 19.20
C PHE A 143 -15.37 -2.80 19.13
N GLN A 144 -15.87 -3.35 20.24
CA GLN A 144 -17.24 -3.88 20.31
C GLN A 144 -18.25 -2.76 20.05
N ALA A 145 -18.12 -1.60 20.69
CA ALA A 145 -19.00 -0.47 20.45
C ALA A 145 -18.97 0.04 19.00
N ILE A 146 -17.79 0.14 18.38
CA ILE A 146 -17.66 0.51 16.96
C ILE A 146 -18.23 -0.59 16.05
N LYS A 147 -17.89 -1.86 16.27
CA LYS A 147 -18.42 -2.99 15.48
C LYS A 147 -19.93 -3.05 15.56
N ASP A 148 -20.50 -2.93 16.75
CA ASP A 148 -21.95 -2.95 16.98
C ASP A 148 -22.62 -1.78 16.26
N ASN A 149 -22.03 -0.59 16.29
CA ASN A 149 -22.59 0.56 15.59
C ASN A 149 -22.44 0.45 14.06
N HIS A 150 -21.31 -0.07 13.58
CA HIS A 150 -21.05 -0.29 12.15
C HIS A 150 -21.97 -1.37 11.59
N ILE A 151 -22.16 -2.49 12.31
CA ILE A 151 -23.12 -3.55 11.96
C ILE A 151 -24.54 -2.99 11.91
N ARG A 152 -24.94 -2.17 12.89
CA ARG A 152 -26.28 -1.58 12.94
C ARG A 152 -26.57 -0.62 11.78
N VAL A 153 -25.57 0.15 11.34
CA VAL A 153 -25.68 1.02 10.16
C VAL A 153 -25.81 0.19 8.87
N TYR A 154 -25.00 -0.86 8.73
CA TYR A 154 -25.08 -1.76 7.58
C TYR A 154 -26.42 -2.50 7.52
N ASP A 155 -26.91 -3.03 8.65
CA ASP A 155 -28.22 -3.67 8.74
C ASP A 155 -29.36 -2.70 8.42
N SER A 156 -29.27 -1.46 8.90
CA SER A 156 -30.24 -0.40 8.57
C SER A 156 -30.28 -0.15 7.06
N TYR A 157 -29.12 -0.02 6.42
CA TYR A 157 -29.00 0.19 4.98
C TYR A 157 -29.56 -1.00 4.18
N PHE A 158 -29.19 -2.23 4.53
CA PHE A 158 -29.66 -3.42 3.81
C PHE A 158 -31.16 -3.66 4.01
N ASN A 159 -31.69 -3.38 5.20
CA ASN A 159 -33.13 -3.46 5.46
C ASN A 159 -33.90 -2.37 4.72
N ALA A 160 -33.37 -1.15 4.63
CA ALA A 160 -33.94 -0.08 3.81
C ALA A 160 -33.94 -0.46 2.32
N LYS A 161 -32.83 -1.00 1.81
CA LYS A 161 -32.72 -1.48 0.42
C LYS A 161 -33.73 -2.60 0.12
N LYS A 162 -33.87 -3.58 1.01
CA LYS A 162 -34.91 -4.64 0.90
C LYS A 162 -36.32 -4.08 0.90
N ARG A 163 -36.61 -3.06 1.72
CA ARG A 163 -37.92 -2.40 1.75
C ARG A 163 -38.22 -1.67 0.43
N VAL A 164 -37.26 -0.92 -0.10
CA VAL A 164 -37.39 -0.22 -1.38
C VAL A 164 -37.58 -1.24 -2.53
N GLN A 165 -36.76 -2.30 -2.57
CA GLN A 165 -36.88 -3.39 -3.54
C GLN A 165 -38.29 -4.01 -3.52
N LYS A 166 -38.80 -4.32 -2.31
CA LYS A 166 -40.14 -4.89 -2.12
C LYS A 166 -41.27 -3.92 -2.52
N LEU A 167 -41.05 -2.61 -2.43
CA LEU A 167 -42.01 -1.59 -2.86
C LEU A 167 -42.00 -1.42 -4.38
N LEU A 168 -40.84 -1.52 -5.02
CA LEU A 168 -40.68 -1.54 -6.48
C LEU A 168 -41.32 -2.79 -7.09
N GLU A 169 -41.07 -3.97 -6.50
CA GLU A 169 -41.68 -5.25 -6.93
C GLU A 169 -43.21 -5.28 -6.75
N LYS A 170 -43.74 -4.51 -5.79
CA LYS A 170 -45.18 -4.36 -5.56
C LYS A 170 -45.83 -3.25 -6.41
N GLY A 171 -45.09 -2.63 -7.34
CA GLY A 171 -45.59 -1.54 -8.18
C GLY A 171 -46.05 -0.30 -7.40
N ARG A 172 -45.57 -0.10 -6.16
CA ARG A 172 -45.98 1.01 -5.28
C ARG A 172 -45.08 2.24 -5.33
N LEU A 173 -43.98 2.16 -6.08
CA LEU A 173 -43.08 3.27 -6.33
C LEU A 173 -43.07 3.52 -7.83
N HIS A 174 -43.92 4.42 -8.29
CA HIS A 174 -43.76 5.11 -9.56
C HIS A 174 -43.32 6.54 -9.25
N CYS A 175 -42.27 7.00 -9.94
CA CYS A 175 -41.75 8.36 -9.85
C CYS A 175 -42.80 9.39 -10.27
#